data_AF-A0A9W8ABX6-F1
#
_entry.id   AF-A0A9W8ABX6-F1
#
_cell.length_a   1.000
_cell.length_b   1.000
_cell.length_c   1.000
_cell.angle_alpha   90.00
_cell.angle_beta   90.00
_cell.angle_gamma   90.00
#
_symmetry.space_group_name_H-M   'P 1'
#
loop_
_entity.id
_entity.type
_entity.pdbx_description
1 polymer ?
#
loop_
_entity_poly.entity_id
_entity_poly.type
_entity_poly.pdbx_seq_one_letter_code
_entity_poly.pdbx_strand_id
1 'polypeptide(L)'
;MIYRGTMSMFVFTITDPKRDGDLEADVIIHEYTHGLSNRLTGGPANSNCLNSLEAGGMGEGWSDIMAVLFQLKSTDTHDTNYAIGPYVSGAPGGLRRNLYSTSATTNPSSYSDLNDPSNQEVHNIGELWAEMLYEVVWAMIDQAGFESNIYNATSTAGNTLTMRYIINGMKLQPCNPTFITARDAILQAEQQITEGNYKCTLWSAFAKRGLGAGASSQLSSYTSSTEVPEGC
;
A
#
# COMPACT_ATOMS: atom_id res chain seq x y z
N MET A 1 -14.13 28.07 -4.85
CA MET A 1 -12.86 27.86 -5.60
C MET A 1 -12.74 26.39 -5.93
N ILE A 2 -12.46 26.04 -7.19
CA ILE A 2 -12.10 24.67 -7.57
C ILE A 2 -10.58 24.58 -7.43
N TYR A 3 -10.08 23.87 -6.42
CA TYR A 3 -8.66 23.58 -6.29
C TYR A 3 -8.28 22.46 -7.26
N ARG A 4 -7.40 22.78 -8.22
CA ARG A 4 -6.80 21.78 -9.12
C ARG A 4 -5.70 21.04 -8.35
N GLY A 5 -5.58 19.73 -8.56
CA GLY A 5 -4.42 18.98 -8.07
C GLY A 5 -3.16 19.53 -8.71
N THR A 6 -2.08 19.61 -7.94
CA THR A 6 -0.78 20.12 -8.40
C THR A 6 0.26 19.06 -8.06
N MET A 7 0.98 18.58 -9.07
CA MET A 7 2.15 17.73 -8.92
C MET A 7 3.37 18.56 -9.29
N SER A 8 4.39 18.55 -8.43
CA SER A 8 5.65 19.24 -8.69
C SER A 8 6.75 18.20 -8.75
N MET A 9 7.25 17.94 -9.95
CA MET A 9 8.34 17.01 -10.18
C MET A 9 9.68 17.74 -10.17
N PHE A 10 10.73 17.06 -9.73
CA PHE A 10 12.04 17.67 -9.50
C PHE A 10 13.18 16.82 -10.06
N VAL A 11 14.30 17.49 -10.33
CA VAL A 11 15.59 16.86 -10.61
C VAL A 11 16.23 16.41 -9.30
N PHE A 12 16.55 15.12 -9.19
CA PHE A 12 17.25 14.53 -8.05
C PHE A 12 18.75 14.77 -8.15
N THR A 13 19.36 15.19 -7.03
CA THR A 13 20.78 15.55 -6.95
C THR A 13 21.63 14.50 -6.24
N ILE A 14 21.12 13.28 -6.07
CA ILE A 14 21.79 12.16 -5.38
C ILE A 14 22.88 11.53 -6.26
N THR A 15 22.69 11.57 -7.58
CA THR A 15 23.57 10.96 -8.59
C THR A 15 24.33 11.99 -9.41
N ASP A 16 25.41 11.55 -10.07
CA ASP A 16 26.17 12.32 -11.07
C ASP A 16 26.31 11.51 -12.38
N PRO A 17 25.74 11.96 -13.52
CA PRO A 17 24.90 13.14 -13.66
C PRO A 17 23.59 13.03 -12.85
N LYS A 18 23.04 14.20 -12.48
CA LYS A 18 21.72 14.32 -11.85
C LYS A 18 20.64 13.63 -12.69
N ARG A 19 19.61 13.09 -12.04
CA ARG A 19 18.53 12.36 -12.70
C ARG A 19 17.20 13.06 -12.53
N ASP A 20 16.45 13.16 -13.62
CA ASP A 20 15.14 13.82 -13.63
C ASP A 20 14.06 12.85 -13.13
N GLY A 21 13.29 13.26 -12.13
CA GLY A 21 12.18 12.48 -11.58
C GLY A 21 11.07 12.21 -12.59
N ASP A 22 10.95 13.05 -13.63
CA ASP A 22 9.98 12.84 -14.72
C ASP A 22 10.25 11.58 -15.55
N LEU A 23 11.45 10.99 -15.43
CA LEU A 23 11.83 9.76 -16.12
C LEU A 23 11.59 8.49 -15.28
N GLU A 24 11.15 8.64 -14.03
CA GLU A 24 10.83 7.53 -13.15
C GLU A 24 9.32 7.45 -12.92
N ALA A 25 8.67 6.50 -13.60
CA ALA A 25 7.21 6.41 -13.61
C ALA A 25 6.62 6.11 -12.22
N ASP A 26 7.33 5.38 -11.36
CA ASP A 26 6.85 5.03 -10.03
C ASP A 26 6.71 6.24 -9.11
N VAL A 27 7.61 7.24 -9.23
CA VAL A 27 7.50 8.55 -8.56
C VAL A 27 6.26 9.31 -9.04
N ILE A 28 6.02 9.36 -10.35
CA ILE A 28 4.83 10.06 -10.89
C ILE A 28 3.53 9.41 -10.39
N ILE A 29 3.47 8.07 -10.40
CA ILE A 29 2.29 7.33 -9.93
C ILE A 29 2.10 7.51 -8.42
N HIS A 30 3.20 7.52 -7.66
CA HIS A 30 3.18 7.82 -6.23
C HIS A 30 2.54 9.18 -5.96
N GLU A 31 3.05 10.25 -6.59
CA GLU A 31 2.53 11.61 -6.40
C GLU A 31 1.05 11.74 -6.83
N TYR A 32 0.66 11.07 -7.92
CA TYR A 32 -0.73 11.08 -8.37
C TYR A 32 -1.64 10.39 -7.35
N THR A 33 -1.14 9.32 -6.73
CA THR A 33 -1.89 8.53 -5.76
C THR A 33 -2.17 9.29 -4.47
N HIS A 34 -1.33 10.26 -4.06
CA HIS A 34 -1.71 11.19 -2.99
C HIS A 34 -3.00 11.93 -3.29
N GLY A 35 -3.18 12.38 -4.54
CA GLY A 35 -4.42 13.02 -4.97
C GLY A 35 -5.61 12.07 -4.93
N LEU A 36 -5.41 10.80 -5.31
CA LEU A 36 -6.43 9.76 -5.25
C LEU A 36 -6.85 9.48 -3.80
N SER A 37 -5.90 9.12 -2.94
CA SER A 37 -6.16 8.69 -1.56
C SER A 37 -6.76 9.81 -0.72
N ASN A 38 -6.28 11.05 -0.84
CA ASN A 38 -6.84 12.21 -0.13
C ASN A 38 -8.26 12.59 -0.60
N ARG A 39 -8.61 12.32 -1.86
CA ARG A 39 -9.96 12.64 -2.37
C ARG A 39 -10.99 11.55 -2.06
N LEU A 40 -10.55 10.29 -1.96
CA LEU A 40 -11.45 9.19 -1.62
C LEU A 40 -11.70 9.10 -0.11
N THR A 41 -10.65 9.27 0.71
CA THR A 41 -10.74 9.15 2.17
C THR A 41 -11.56 10.28 2.78
N GLY A 42 -12.63 9.95 3.50
CA GLY A 42 -13.52 10.95 4.11
C GLY A 42 -14.37 11.75 3.10
N GLY A 43 -14.34 11.37 1.82
CA GLY A 43 -15.17 11.91 0.76
C GLY A 43 -14.56 13.12 0.03
N PRO A 44 -15.02 13.39 -1.20
CA PRO A 44 -14.36 14.31 -2.15
C PRO A 44 -14.34 15.78 -1.72
N ALA A 45 -15.17 16.17 -0.74
CA ALA A 45 -15.24 17.52 -0.21
C ALA A 45 -14.25 17.79 0.93
N ASN A 46 -13.58 16.76 1.47
CA ASN A 46 -12.69 16.89 2.62
C ASN A 46 -11.31 16.30 2.32
N SER A 47 -10.32 17.16 2.11
CA SER A 47 -8.92 16.74 1.88
C SER A 47 -8.07 16.75 3.14
N ASN A 48 -8.67 16.78 4.34
CA ASN A 48 -7.96 16.76 5.63
C ASN A 48 -8.04 15.40 6.34
N CYS A 49 -8.19 14.32 5.56
CA CYS A 49 -8.51 13.00 6.08
C CYS A 49 -7.34 12.01 6.11
N LEU A 50 -6.16 12.44 5.71
CA LEU A 50 -4.90 11.70 5.87
C LEU A 50 -3.84 12.58 6.55
N ASN A 51 -4.24 13.27 7.62
CA ASN A 51 -3.44 14.28 8.31
C ASN A 51 -2.85 13.80 9.64
N SER A 52 -3.44 12.78 10.29
CA SER A 52 -2.79 12.16 11.44
C SER A 52 -1.51 11.44 10.98
N LEU A 53 -0.53 11.27 11.87
CA LEU A 53 0.75 10.65 11.51
C LEU A 53 0.58 9.26 10.88
N GLU A 54 -0.25 8.40 11.49
CA GLU A 54 -0.55 7.06 10.97
C GLU A 54 -1.31 7.11 9.64
N ALA A 55 -2.30 8.00 9.51
CA ALA A 55 -3.08 8.13 8.28
C ALA A 55 -2.27 8.72 7.12
N GLY A 56 -1.46 9.74 7.40
CA GLY A 56 -0.52 10.32 6.43
C GLY A 56 0.52 9.30 5.99
N GLY A 57 1.00 8.46 6.92
CA GLY A 57 1.87 7.34 6.58
C GLY A 57 1.19 6.30 5.70
N MET A 58 -0.07 5.94 5.95
CA MET A 58 -0.83 5.13 4.98
C MET A 58 -1.01 5.84 3.64
N GLY A 59 -1.07 7.17 3.63
CA GLY A 59 -0.96 8.03 2.45
C GLY A 59 0.23 7.67 1.56
N GLU A 60 1.43 7.67 2.15
CA GLU A 60 2.67 7.26 1.50
C GLU A 60 2.63 5.80 1.04
N GLY A 61 2.12 4.90 1.88
CA GLY A 61 2.07 3.47 1.57
C GLY A 61 1.09 3.11 0.45
N TRP A 62 -0.07 3.78 0.36
CA TRP A 62 -0.98 3.62 -0.78
C TRP A 62 -0.32 4.08 -2.07
N SER A 63 0.43 5.18 -2.02
CA SER A 63 1.14 5.70 -3.18
C SER A 63 2.19 4.73 -3.70
N ASP A 64 2.96 4.12 -2.81
CA ASP A 64 3.95 3.11 -3.18
C ASP A 64 3.32 1.82 -3.74
N ILE A 65 2.31 1.25 -3.08
CA ILE A 65 1.72 -0.02 -3.59
C ILE A 65 0.98 0.18 -4.92
N MET A 66 0.36 1.35 -5.14
CA MET A 66 -0.22 1.66 -6.44
C MET A 66 0.88 1.74 -7.51
N ALA A 67 2.00 2.40 -7.22
CA ALA A 67 3.14 2.41 -8.13
C ALA A 67 3.67 0.99 -8.43
N VAL A 68 3.77 0.13 -7.42
CA VAL A 68 4.15 -1.29 -7.59
C VAL A 68 3.16 -2.04 -8.48
N LEU A 69 1.86 -1.93 -8.23
CA LEU A 69 0.82 -2.61 -9.03
C LEU A 69 0.91 -2.27 -10.53
N PHE A 70 1.29 -1.03 -10.87
CA PHE A 70 1.49 -0.60 -12.25
C PHE A 70 2.81 -1.09 -12.88
N GLN A 71 3.78 -1.52 -12.06
CA GLN A 71 5.04 -2.08 -12.52
C GLN A 71 5.04 -3.61 -12.64
N LEU A 72 4.05 -4.29 -12.04
CA LEU A 72 3.95 -5.75 -12.11
C LEU A 72 3.82 -6.25 -13.55
N LYS A 73 4.43 -7.39 -13.82
CA LYS A 73 4.46 -8.09 -15.10
C LYS A 73 3.97 -9.51 -14.92
N SER A 74 3.45 -10.09 -16.01
CA SER A 74 2.99 -11.48 -16.02
C SER A 74 4.11 -12.52 -15.80
N THR A 75 5.37 -12.10 -15.86
CA THR A 75 6.55 -12.93 -15.60
C THR A 75 7.02 -12.88 -14.15
N ASP A 76 6.49 -11.93 -13.37
CA ASP A 76 6.85 -11.82 -11.96
C ASP A 76 6.19 -12.94 -11.17
N THR A 77 6.80 -13.26 -10.04
CA THR A 77 6.37 -14.32 -9.14
C THR A 77 6.27 -13.79 -7.71
N HIS A 78 5.67 -14.59 -6.83
CA HIS A 78 5.61 -14.33 -5.40
C HIS A 78 6.98 -13.93 -4.78
N ASP A 79 8.09 -14.40 -5.33
CA ASP A 79 9.46 -14.09 -4.84
C ASP A 79 10.09 -12.84 -5.48
N THR A 80 9.38 -12.17 -6.38
CA THR A 80 9.84 -10.92 -7.00
C THR A 80 9.80 -9.81 -5.96
N ASN A 81 10.79 -8.92 -6.01
CA ASN A 81 10.91 -7.79 -5.09
C ASN A 81 10.87 -6.48 -5.85
N TYR A 82 10.28 -5.45 -5.25
CA TYR A 82 10.16 -4.14 -5.86
C TYR A 82 10.82 -3.04 -5.03
N ALA A 83 11.52 -2.14 -5.71
CA ALA A 83 12.00 -0.88 -5.17
C ALA A 83 11.08 0.26 -5.62
N ILE A 84 11.20 1.42 -4.94
CA ILE A 84 10.62 2.69 -5.40
C ILE A 84 11.77 3.65 -5.72
N GLY A 85 11.74 4.27 -6.90
CA GLY A 85 12.73 5.24 -7.34
C GLY A 85 14.18 4.73 -7.55
N PRO A 86 14.45 3.47 -7.97
CA PRO A 86 15.83 3.01 -8.19
C PRO A 86 16.59 3.82 -9.25
N TYR A 87 15.92 4.40 -10.25
CA TYR A 87 16.57 5.30 -11.19
C TYR A 87 17.01 6.58 -10.48
N VAL A 88 16.11 7.31 -9.84
CA VAL A 88 16.45 8.61 -9.24
C VAL A 88 17.42 8.50 -8.07
N SER A 89 17.38 7.40 -7.31
CA SER A 89 18.30 7.12 -6.21
C SER A 89 19.71 6.73 -6.69
N GLY A 90 19.82 6.17 -7.90
CA GLY A 90 21.07 5.59 -8.38
C GLY A 90 21.44 4.25 -7.75
N ALA A 91 20.54 3.65 -6.97
CA ALA A 91 20.79 2.42 -6.24
C ALA A 91 19.65 1.40 -6.50
N PRO A 92 19.97 0.10 -6.70
CA PRO A 92 18.95 -0.93 -6.90
C PRO A 92 17.93 -1.05 -5.77
N GLY A 93 18.30 -0.63 -4.55
CA GLY A 93 17.42 -0.62 -3.38
C GLY A 93 16.36 0.48 -3.38
N GLY A 94 16.45 1.47 -4.28
CA GLY A 94 15.50 2.58 -4.32
C GLY A 94 15.67 3.58 -3.19
N LEU A 95 14.57 4.26 -2.85
CA LEU A 95 14.49 5.32 -1.84
C LEU A 95 14.00 4.84 -0.46
N ARG A 96 13.45 3.61 -0.39
CA ARG A 96 12.91 3.02 0.84
C ARG A 96 13.97 2.21 1.57
N ARG A 97 13.76 1.93 2.87
CA ARG A 97 14.73 1.20 3.71
C ARG A 97 14.88 -0.27 3.31
N ASN A 98 13.80 -0.90 2.85
CA ASN A 98 13.77 -2.27 2.35
C ASN A 98 13.05 -2.33 0.99
N LEU A 99 13.35 -3.35 0.20
CA LEU A 99 12.53 -3.70 -0.96
C LEU A 99 11.19 -4.27 -0.48
N TYR A 100 10.10 -3.97 -1.18
CA TYR A 100 8.84 -4.70 -0.96
C TYR A 100 9.00 -6.15 -1.37
N SER A 101 8.69 -7.06 -0.44
CA SER A 101 9.03 -8.47 -0.58
C SER A 101 8.17 -9.36 0.30
N THR A 102 7.64 -10.44 -0.25
CA THR A 102 6.96 -11.48 0.52
C THR A 102 7.90 -12.29 1.45
N SER A 103 9.20 -12.06 1.38
CA SER A 103 10.22 -12.65 2.23
C SER A 103 10.50 -11.80 3.47
N ALA A 104 10.23 -12.37 4.66
CA ALA A 104 10.55 -11.74 5.94
C ALA A 104 12.06 -11.52 6.18
N THR A 105 12.94 -12.11 5.37
CA THR A 105 14.39 -11.84 5.42
C THR A 105 14.76 -10.61 4.60
N THR A 106 14.09 -10.38 3.47
CA THR A 106 14.33 -9.22 2.60
C THR A 106 13.66 -7.98 3.16
N ASN A 107 12.44 -8.12 3.66
CA ASN A 107 11.75 -7.07 4.40
C ASN A 107 11.21 -7.66 5.71
N PRO A 108 11.76 -7.33 6.89
CA PRO A 108 11.29 -7.87 8.16
C PRO A 108 10.10 -7.09 8.76
N SER A 109 9.59 -6.07 8.06
CA SER A 109 8.61 -5.14 8.61
C SER A 109 7.33 -5.80 9.13
N SER A 110 6.84 -5.27 10.26
CA SER A 110 5.64 -5.72 10.97
C SER A 110 4.82 -4.56 11.53
N TYR A 111 3.56 -4.80 11.88
CA TYR A 111 2.69 -3.77 12.47
C TYR A 111 3.23 -3.16 13.77
N SER A 112 3.84 -3.98 14.63
CA SER A 112 4.45 -3.52 15.88
C SER A 112 5.65 -2.59 15.68
N ASP A 113 6.21 -2.50 14.47
CA ASP A 113 7.32 -1.59 14.19
C ASP A 113 6.87 -0.12 14.28
N LEU A 114 5.56 0.17 14.24
CA LEU A 114 5.01 1.50 14.53
C LEU A 114 5.34 1.99 15.95
N ASN A 115 5.75 1.11 16.87
CA ASN A 115 6.24 1.51 18.19
C ASN A 115 7.67 2.07 18.16
N ASP A 116 8.44 1.78 17.10
CA ASP A 116 9.82 2.26 16.99
C ASP A 116 9.81 3.78 16.73
N PRO A 117 10.46 4.60 17.58
CA PRO A 117 10.54 6.04 17.37
C PRO A 117 11.14 6.46 16.02
N SER A 118 11.97 5.61 15.40
CA SER A 118 12.50 5.85 14.04
C SER A 118 11.42 5.81 12.96
N ASN A 119 10.26 5.23 13.25
CA ASN A 119 9.09 5.22 12.37
C ASN A 119 8.14 6.41 12.61
N GLN A 120 8.52 7.45 13.38
CA GLN A 120 7.70 8.65 13.56
C GLN A 120 7.79 9.65 12.39
N GLU A 121 7.72 9.12 11.16
CA GLU A 121 7.81 9.86 9.91
C GLU A 121 6.92 9.14 8.87
N VAL A 122 6.20 9.89 8.04
CA VAL A 122 5.13 9.31 7.20
C VAL A 122 5.65 8.33 6.16
N HIS A 123 6.81 8.56 5.54
CA HIS A 123 7.36 7.60 4.58
C HIS A 123 7.78 6.32 5.29
N ASN A 124 8.41 6.43 6.47
CA ASN A 124 8.78 5.26 7.27
C ASN A 124 7.57 4.42 7.70
N ILE A 125 6.43 5.04 8.00
CA ILE A 125 5.16 4.35 8.26
C ILE A 125 4.59 3.76 6.98
N GLY A 126 4.66 4.50 5.88
CA GLY A 126 4.17 4.08 4.56
C GLY A 126 4.84 2.82 4.05
N GLU A 127 6.14 2.65 4.30
CA GLU A 127 6.85 1.41 4.03
C GLU A 127 6.20 0.19 4.70
N LEU A 128 5.77 0.32 5.97
CA LEU A 128 5.11 -0.77 6.69
C LEU A 128 3.75 -1.09 6.08
N TRP A 129 2.97 -0.06 5.73
CA TRP A 129 1.64 -0.23 5.14
C TRP A 129 1.71 -0.85 3.73
N ALA A 130 2.59 -0.31 2.88
CA ALA A 130 2.80 -0.83 1.53
C ALA A 130 3.31 -2.28 1.54
N GLU A 131 4.18 -2.64 2.49
CA GLU A 131 4.64 -4.02 2.66
C GLU A 131 3.48 -4.97 3.02
N MET A 132 2.57 -4.57 3.92
CA MET A 132 1.38 -5.36 4.22
C MET A 132 0.48 -5.53 2.99
N LEU A 133 0.32 -4.48 2.18
CA LEU A 133 -0.46 -4.58 0.95
C LEU A 133 0.25 -5.37 -0.14
N TYR A 134 1.59 -5.41 -0.15
CA TYR A 134 2.38 -6.25 -1.06
C TYR A 134 2.09 -7.73 -0.83
N GLU A 135 1.97 -8.16 0.43
CA GLU A 135 1.53 -9.51 0.79
C GLU A 135 0.11 -9.80 0.27
N VAL A 136 -0.81 -8.84 0.39
CA VAL A 136 -2.20 -8.98 -0.11
C VAL A 136 -2.21 -9.10 -1.63
N VAL A 137 -1.40 -8.29 -2.34
CA VAL A 137 -1.29 -8.33 -3.80
C VAL A 137 -0.84 -9.72 -4.26
N TRP A 138 0.24 -10.26 -3.71
CA TRP A 138 0.73 -11.58 -4.12
C TRP A 138 -0.19 -12.72 -3.70
N ALA A 139 -0.73 -12.70 -2.49
CA ALA A 139 -1.69 -13.73 -2.06
C ALA A 139 -2.92 -13.77 -2.97
N MET A 140 -3.39 -12.61 -3.45
CA MET A 140 -4.49 -12.52 -4.40
C MET A 140 -4.09 -12.96 -5.81
N ILE A 141 -2.88 -12.64 -6.28
CA ILE A 141 -2.38 -13.11 -7.58
C ILE A 141 -2.23 -14.63 -7.58
N ASP A 142 -1.72 -15.22 -6.50
CA ASP A 142 -1.58 -16.67 -6.37
C ASP A 142 -2.95 -17.37 -6.38
N GLN A 143 -3.96 -16.75 -5.75
CA GLN A 143 -5.31 -17.32 -5.64
C GLN A 143 -6.19 -17.08 -6.88
N ALA A 144 -6.05 -15.93 -7.55
CA ALA A 144 -6.97 -15.48 -8.61
C ALA A 144 -6.29 -15.20 -9.96
N GLY A 145 -4.99 -15.43 -10.07
CA GLY A 145 -4.20 -15.22 -11.29
C GLY A 145 -3.82 -13.76 -11.55
N PHE A 146 -3.16 -13.52 -12.69
CA PHE A 146 -2.65 -12.21 -13.10
C PHE A 146 -3.30 -11.72 -14.39
N GLU A 147 -3.75 -10.47 -14.42
CA GLU A 147 -4.22 -9.78 -15.62
C GLU A 147 -3.09 -8.92 -16.21
N SER A 148 -2.70 -9.22 -17.45
CA SER A 148 -1.65 -8.50 -18.18
C SER A 148 -2.09 -7.12 -18.68
N ASN A 149 -3.38 -6.92 -18.92
CA ASN A 149 -3.93 -5.63 -19.30
C ASN A 149 -4.48 -4.93 -18.06
N ILE A 150 -3.64 -4.11 -17.41
CA ILE A 150 -4.02 -3.37 -16.19
C ILE A 150 -5.24 -2.44 -16.37
N TYR A 151 -5.59 -2.09 -17.60
CA TYR A 151 -6.77 -1.27 -17.90
C TYR A 151 -8.09 -2.08 -17.94
N ASN A 152 -8.03 -3.41 -17.83
CA ASN A 152 -9.21 -4.27 -17.74
C ASN A 152 -9.82 -4.21 -16.32
N ALA A 153 -10.54 -3.12 -16.02
CA ALA A 153 -11.14 -2.89 -14.71
C ALA A 153 -12.22 -3.91 -14.31
N THR A 154 -12.73 -4.71 -15.26
CA THR A 154 -13.71 -5.78 -15.00
C THR A 154 -13.07 -7.14 -14.73
N SER A 155 -11.75 -7.26 -14.86
CA SER A 155 -11.05 -8.51 -14.60
C SER A 155 -11.26 -8.98 -13.15
N THR A 156 -11.30 -10.30 -13.00
CA THR A 156 -11.37 -10.99 -11.72
C THR A 156 -10.01 -11.56 -11.30
N ALA A 157 -8.93 -11.14 -11.98
CA ALA A 157 -7.57 -11.53 -11.60
C ALA A 157 -7.12 -10.80 -10.33
N GLY A 158 -6.21 -11.42 -9.58
CA GLY A 158 -5.77 -10.96 -8.26
C GLY A 158 -5.24 -9.53 -8.23
N ASN A 159 -4.34 -9.17 -9.16
CA ASN A 159 -3.80 -7.81 -9.25
C ASN A 159 -4.89 -6.75 -9.48
N THR A 160 -5.85 -7.02 -10.37
CA THR A 160 -6.97 -6.11 -10.64
C THR A 160 -8.01 -6.06 -9.52
N LEU A 161 -8.30 -7.19 -8.87
CA LEU A 161 -9.19 -7.26 -7.72
C LEU A 161 -8.60 -6.50 -6.53
N THR A 162 -7.32 -6.73 -6.20
CA THR A 162 -6.65 -6.04 -5.10
C THR A 162 -6.62 -4.53 -5.32
N MET A 163 -6.32 -4.06 -6.53
CA MET A 163 -6.40 -2.63 -6.86
C MET A 163 -7.81 -2.06 -6.59
N ARG A 164 -8.85 -2.80 -6.97
CA ARG A 164 -10.25 -2.41 -6.69
C ARG A 164 -10.57 -2.44 -5.19
N TYR A 165 -10.07 -3.41 -4.43
CA TYR A 165 -10.27 -3.46 -2.99
C TYR A 165 -9.59 -2.28 -2.28
N ILE A 166 -8.36 -1.94 -2.67
CA ILE A 166 -7.64 -0.78 -2.15
C ILE A 166 -8.43 0.51 -2.43
N ILE A 167 -8.83 0.74 -3.69
CA ILE A 167 -9.57 1.95 -4.08
C ILE A 167 -10.92 2.06 -3.36
N ASN A 168 -11.65 0.95 -3.19
CA ASN A 168 -12.93 1.00 -2.48
C ASN A 168 -12.73 1.04 -0.95
N GLY A 169 -11.67 0.45 -0.42
CA GLY A 169 -11.26 0.60 0.99
C GLY A 169 -11.02 2.07 1.34
N MET A 170 -10.31 2.82 0.48
CA MET A 170 -10.13 4.27 0.67
C MET A 170 -11.46 5.04 0.72
N LYS A 171 -12.50 4.60 -0.01
CA LYS A 171 -13.83 5.24 0.02
C LYS A 171 -14.63 4.88 1.27
N LEU A 172 -14.40 3.68 1.82
CA LEU A 172 -15.16 3.12 2.94
C LEU A 172 -14.57 3.53 4.30
N GLN A 173 -13.25 3.67 4.38
CA GLN A 173 -12.55 3.98 5.63
C GLN A 173 -12.93 5.37 6.18
N PRO A 174 -12.87 5.57 7.51
CA PRO A 174 -13.17 6.86 8.12
C PRO A 174 -12.11 7.91 7.77
N CYS A 175 -12.40 9.17 8.11
CA CYS A 175 -11.41 10.25 8.06
C CYS A 175 -10.33 10.02 9.14
N ASN A 176 -9.05 10.15 8.78
CA ASN A 176 -7.88 9.81 9.59
C ASN A 176 -7.92 8.37 10.13
N PRO A 177 -7.95 7.36 9.23
CA PRO A 177 -7.98 5.96 9.64
C PRO A 177 -6.67 5.53 10.33
N THR A 178 -6.75 4.45 11.10
CA THR A 178 -5.60 3.62 11.52
C THR A 178 -5.41 2.45 10.55
N PHE A 179 -4.27 1.76 10.62
CA PHE A 179 -3.99 0.54 9.84
C PHE A 179 -5.11 -0.49 10.00
N ILE A 180 -5.60 -0.69 11.24
CA ILE A 180 -6.70 -1.61 11.55
C ILE A 180 -7.97 -1.19 10.81
N THR A 181 -8.37 0.08 10.90
CA THR A 181 -9.60 0.54 10.21
C THR A 181 -9.47 0.53 8.69
N ALA A 182 -8.27 0.76 8.15
CA ALA A 182 -8.02 0.68 6.71
C ALA A 182 -8.03 -0.77 6.20
N ARG A 183 -7.42 -1.72 6.94
CA ARG A 183 -7.53 -3.16 6.68
C ARG A 183 -8.98 -3.61 6.64
N ASP A 184 -9.75 -3.23 7.67
CA ASP A 184 -11.16 -3.61 7.78
C ASP A 184 -11.99 -3.02 6.62
N ALA A 185 -11.67 -1.81 6.16
CA ALA A 185 -12.28 -1.22 4.97
C ALA A 185 -11.93 -1.98 3.67
N ILE A 186 -10.72 -2.50 3.53
CA ILE A 186 -10.31 -3.36 2.39
C ILE A 186 -11.06 -4.69 2.43
N LEU A 187 -11.18 -5.33 3.61
CA LEU A 187 -11.99 -6.54 3.79
C LEU A 187 -13.47 -6.28 3.48
N GLN A 188 -14.00 -5.13 3.88
CA GLN A 188 -15.37 -4.73 3.53
C GLN A 188 -15.53 -4.51 2.02
N ALA A 189 -14.53 -3.94 1.35
CA ALA A 189 -14.54 -3.79 -0.10
C ALA A 189 -14.52 -5.15 -0.82
N GLU A 190 -13.74 -6.11 -0.33
CA GLU A 190 -13.76 -7.50 -0.81
C GLU A 190 -15.16 -8.11 -0.64
N GLN A 191 -15.76 -8.00 0.55
CA GLN A 191 -17.11 -8.48 0.81
C GLN A 191 -18.16 -7.87 -0.15
N GLN A 192 -18.00 -6.61 -0.55
CA GLN A 192 -18.93 -5.94 -1.47
C GLN A 192 -18.70 -6.32 -2.95
N ILE A 193 -17.48 -6.66 -3.34
CA ILE A 193 -17.11 -6.89 -4.73
C ILE A 193 -17.14 -8.37 -5.10
N THR A 194 -16.72 -9.24 -4.19
CA THR A 194 -16.56 -10.69 -4.39
C THR A 194 -17.31 -11.52 -3.36
N GLU A 195 -18.22 -10.91 -2.61
CA GLU A 195 -19.13 -11.60 -1.68
C GLU A 195 -18.42 -12.39 -0.57
N GLY A 196 -17.17 -12.03 -0.24
CA GLY A 196 -16.40 -12.68 0.83
C GLY A 196 -15.54 -13.86 0.37
N ASN A 197 -15.50 -14.14 -0.94
CA ASN A 197 -14.78 -15.28 -1.52
C ASN A 197 -13.26 -15.27 -1.25
N TYR A 198 -12.67 -14.11 -0.95
CA TYR A 198 -11.23 -13.96 -0.70
C TYR A 198 -10.91 -13.48 0.73
N LYS A 199 -11.89 -13.45 1.63
CA LYS A 199 -11.70 -12.98 3.01
C LYS A 199 -10.52 -13.66 3.71
N CYS A 200 -10.36 -14.98 3.53
CA CYS A 200 -9.33 -15.78 4.18
C CYS A 200 -7.95 -15.39 3.66
N THR A 201 -7.84 -15.25 2.34
CA THR A 201 -6.62 -14.82 1.64
C THR A 201 -6.15 -13.47 2.16
N LEU A 202 -7.05 -12.49 2.26
CA LEU A 202 -6.73 -11.16 2.78
C LEU A 202 -6.33 -11.21 4.26
N TRP A 203 -7.08 -11.91 5.10
CA TRP A 203 -6.74 -12.02 6.52
C TRP A 203 -5.38 -12.67 6.75
N SER A 204 -5.09 -13.77 6.05
CA SER A 204 -3.78 -14.43 6.14
C SER A 204 -2.64 -13.53 5.69
N ALA A 205 -2.82 -12.76 4.61
CA ALA A 205 -1.83 -11.81 4.12
C ALA A 205 -1.53 -10.69 5.13
N PHE A 206 -2.56 -10.05 5.69
CA PHE A 206 -2.38 -9.04 6.74
C PHE A 206 -1.77 -9.63 8.02
N ALA A 207 -2.22 -10.81 8.43
CA ALA A 207 -1.71 -11.52 9.61
C ALA A 207 -0.23 -11.86 9.49
N LYS A 208 0.27 -12.19 8.29
CA LYS A 208 1.70 -12.47 8.03
C LYS A 208 2.63 -11.33 8.46
N ARG A 209 2.12 -10.09 8.46
CA ARG A 209 2.85 -8.88 8.86
C ARG A 209 2.36 -8.29 10.18
N GLY A 210 1.65 -9.09 10.98
CA GLY A 210 1.21 -8.71 12.31
C GLY A 210 -0.09 -7.89 12.36
N LEU A 211 -0.80 -7.71 11.25
CA LEU A 211 -2.09 -7.00 11.23
C LEU A 211 -3.29 -7.96 11.19
N GLY A 212 -3.18 -9.10 11.89
CA GLY A 212 -4.23 -10.10 12.04
C GLY A 212 -5.38 -9.69 12.97
N ALA A 213 -6.32 -10.59 13.22
CA ALA A 213 -7.58 -10.33 13.93
C ALA A 213 -7.36 -9.74 15.33
N GLY A 214 -6.35 -10.21 16.05
CA GLY A 214 -6.02 -9.73 17.40
C GLY A 214 -5.14 -8.47 17.45
N ALA A 215 -4.83 -7.83 16.31
CA ALA A 215 -3.97 -6.64 16.30
C ALA A 215 -4.66 -5.46 17.00
N SER A 216 -3.91 -4.62 17.72
CA SER A 216 -4.47 -3.48 18.46
C SER A 216 -3.53 -2.27 18.49
N SER A 217 -4.09 -1.07 18.67
CA SER A 217 -3.37 0.21 18.81
C SER A 217 -3.72 0.95 20.12
N GLN A 218 -3.97 0.21 21.21
CA GLN A 218 -4.42 0.81 22.47
C GLN A 218 -3.33 1.66 23.13
N LEU A 219 -3.71 2.83 23.66
CA LEU A 219 -2.83 3.75 24.39
C LEU A 219 -1.56 4.14 23.61
N SER A 220 -1.64 4.21 22.28
CA SER A 220 -0.50 4.47 21.38
C SER A 220 0.57 3.37 21.38
N SER A 221 0.20 2.14 21.75
CA SER A 221 1.02 0.94 21.62
C SER A 221 0.42 0.02 20.56
N TYR A 222 1.25 -0.37 19.59
CA TYR A 222 0.86 -1.22 18.46
C TYR A 222 1.22 -2.67 18.76
N THR A 223 0.22 -3.54 18.90
CA THR A 223 0.44 -4.96 19.15
C THR A 223 0.15 -5.74 17.88
N SER A 224 1.17 -6.47 17.39
CA SER A 224 1.03 -7.40 16.28
C SER A 224 0.20 -8.62 16.65
N SER A 225 -0.56 -9.14 15.69
CA SER A 225 -1.21 -10.44 15.75
C SER A 225 -1.08 -11.17 14.42
N THR A 226 -0.76 -12.45 14.49
CA THR A 226 -0.78 -13.37 13.34
C THR A 226 -2.08 -14.20 13.30
N GLU A 227 -3.05 -13.86 14.15
CA GLU A 227 -4.34 -14.54 14.22
C GLU A 227 -5.17 -14.26 12.96
N VAL A 228 -5.78 -15.32 12.44
CA VAL A 228 -6.76 -15.27 11.35
C VAL A 228 -8.13 -15.65 11.96
N PRO A 229 -9.23 -14.94 11.65
CA PRO A 229 -10.54 -15.24 12.23
C PRO A 229 -11.01 -16.67 11.97
N GLU A 230 -11.79 -17.22 12.90
CA GLU A 230 -12.45 -18.51 12.72
C GLU A 230 -13.36 -18.51 11.48
N GLY A 231 -13.36 -19.62 10.74
CA GLY A 231 -14.10 -19.73 9.48
C GLY A 231 -13.40 -19.06 8.29
N CYS A 232 -12.09 -18.80 8.43
CA CYS A 232 -11.16 -18.55 7.34
C CYS A 232 -10.37 -19.81 6.97
#